data_AF-A0A2E2UXJ4-F1
#
_entry.id   AF-A0A2E2UXJ4-F1
#
_cell.length_a   1.000
_cell.length_b   1.000
_cell.length_c   1.000
_cell.angle_alpha   90.00
_cell.angle_beta   90.00
_cell.angle_gamma   90.00
#
_symmetry.space_group_name_H-M   'P 1'
#
loop_
_entity.id
_entity.type
_entity.pdbx_description
1 polymer ?
#
loop_
_entity_poly.entity_id
_entity_poly.type
_entity_poly.pdbx_seq_one_letter_code
_entity_poly.pdbx_strand_id
1 'polypeptide(L)'
;MNREKIVSLQTLSWFLVGTFVVSVVAVLLGVVSIGGIELFQFLQIALLQAFGLSLAATASLFFFIRLVWRLHAIPMGISMIFFSIGIMLFVSVSVGSLYAFQYPMYVQSFGPGAGPGLPFKNVITFFKQLEQFENVSDIARDPNDVPPPTNVLTSDPEYKSALTMLDDMVTNGTLALVASSTPPDVDGAVRELHLETTEVLAEIAPGIVFNYWTFNSTVPGPFFRVREGDIVKVTIKNNESSLHHHNVDFHAATGPGGGGKVSVVAPGETKEFTFKALNPGLFVYHCAVPNMAVHMAHGMYGLILVEPKGGLPEVDKEFYVMQGELFTTGSIGRRGLQAFDAKKMMESVPTYVTFNGRPDGTVGKMKAEVGDRIRMYVGNGGVVHNSSFHVVGEIFDTVYPEASIGGAIFRNVQTTNVPAGGATIVEFTVDYPGTYVLVDHALMRTDRGAWGTIEVTGEADPTIFDGDFTEHNHEGHH
;
A
#
# COMPACT_ATOMS: atom_id res chain seq x y z
N MET A 1 -14.04 68.64 4.34
CA MET A 1 -13.42 67.38 3.84
C MET A 1 -13.67 67.31 2.33
N ASN A 2 -12.63 67.46 1.50
CA ASN A 2 -12.77 67.60 0.03
C ASN A 2 -13.46 66.39 -0.61
N ARG A 3 -14.49 66.63 -1.43
CA ARG A 3 -15.18 65.62 -2.24
C ARG A 3 -14.22 64.76 -3.07
N GLU A 4 -13.13 65.34 -3.57
CA GLU A 4 -12.10 64.62 -4.35
C GLU A 4 -11.39 63.51 -3.56
N LYS A 5 -11.15 63.69 -2.26
CA LYS A 5 -10.49 62.66 -1.41
C LYS A 5 -11.42 61.49 -1.05
N ILE A 6 -12.74 61.70 -1.10
CA ILE A 6 -13.74 60.65 -0.85
C ILE A 6 -13.88 59.75 -2.09
N VAL A 7 -13.84 60.35 -3.28
CA VAL A 7 -13.85 59.62 -4.56
C VAL A 7 -12.63 58.72 -4.68
N SER A 8 -11.43 59.17 -4.28
CA SER A 8 -10.21 58.33 -4.38
C SER A 8 -10.24 57.10 -3.46
N LEU A 9 -10.89 57.19 -2.29
CA LEU A 9 -10.98 56.11 -1.31
C LEU A 9 -12.02 55.05 -1.71
N GLN A 10 -13.14 55.49 -2.28
CA GLN A 10 -14.15 54.59 -2.84
C GLN A 10 -13.59 53.82 -4.04
N THR A 11 -12.86 54.50 -4.94
CA THR A 11 -12.19 53.86 -6.07
C THR A 11 -11.13 52.86 -5.62
N LEU A 12 -10.31 53.19 -4.61
CA LEU A 12 -9.33 52.27 -4.06
C LEU A 12 -9.97 51.04 -3.41
N SER A 13 -11.10 51.22 -2.73
CA SER A 13 -11.85 50.11 -2.12
C SER A 13 -12.41 49.15 -3.17
N TRP A 14 -13.04 49.67 -4.22
CA TRP A 14 -13.54 48.85 -5.33
C TRP A 14 -12.41 48.19 -6.11
N PHE A 15 -11.26 48.85 -6.23
CA PHE A 15 -10.06 48.25 -6.81
C PHE A 15 -9.57 47.05 -5.99
N LEU A 16 -9.45 47.17 -4.66
CA LEU A 16 -9.02 46.07 -3.78
C LEU A 16 -9.99 44.88 -3.79
N VAL A 17 -11.29 45.14 -3.82
CA VAL A 17 -12.31 44.07 -3.94
C VAL A 17 -12.24 43.42 -5.32
N GLY A 18 -12.10 44.22 -6.38
CA GLY A 18 -11.97 43.73 -7.75
C GLY A 18 -10.74 42.86 -7.95
N THR A 19 -9.57 43.30 -7.46
CA THR A 19 -8.33 42.51 -7.54
C THR A 19 -8.46 41.21 -6.74
N PHE A 20 -9.03 41.24 -5.53
CA PHE A 20 -9.27 40.04 -4.74
C PHE A 20 -10.15 39.03 -5.48
N VAL A 21 -11.30 39.45 -6.02
CA VAL A 21 -12.22 38.56 -6.74
C VAL A 21 -11.54 37.98 -7.98
N VAL A 22 -10.84 38.82 -8.77
CA VAL A 22 -10.11 38.36 -9.96
C VAL A 22 -9.03 37.36 -9.60
N SER A 23 -8.26 37.60 -8.53
CA SER A 23 -7.23 36.67 -8.06
C SER A 23 -7.81 35.34 -7.60
N VAL A 24 -8.93 35.34 -6.86
CA VAL A 24 -9.59 34.10 -6.41
C VAL A 24 -10.11 33.31 -7.61
N VAL A 25 -10.79 33.97 -8.55
CA VAL A 25 -11.29 33.32 -9.77
C VAL A 25 -10.13 32.78 -10.61
N ALA A 26 -9.05 33.53 -10.77
CA ALA A 26 -7.86 33.09 -11.52
C ALA A 26 -7.19 31.86 -10.87
N VAL A 27 -7.09 31.81 -9.53
CA VAL A 27 -6.55 30.65 -8.82
C VAL A 27 -7.45 29.43 -9.00
N LEU A 28 -8.77 29.60 -8.81
CA LEU A 28 -9.73 28.49 -8.97
C LEU A 28 -9.73 27.94 -10.40
N LEU A 29 -9.78 28.82 -11.40
CA LEU A 29 -9.69 28.41 -12.81
C LEU A 29 -8.34 27.77 -13.14
N GLY A 30 -7.24 28.28 -12.59
CA GLY A 30 -5.92 27.70 -12.76
C GLY A 30 -5.82 26.28 -12.20
N VAL A 31 -6.32 26.06 -10.98
CA VAL A 31 -6.37 24.73 -10.34
C VAL A 31 -7.18 23.75 -11.19
N VAL A 32 -8.38 24.15 -11.61
CA VAL A 32 -9.24 23.31 -12.45
C VAL A 32 -8.59 23.04 -13.82
N SER A 33 -7.90 24.02 -14.42
CA SER A 33 -7.20 23.80 -15.69
C SER A 33 -5.99 22.88 -15.60
N ILE A 34 -5.33 22.81 -14.43
CA ILE A 34 -4.10 22.04 -14.25
C ILE A 34 -4.39 20.58 -13.92
N GLY A 35 -5.40 20.30 -13.09
CA GLY A 35 -5.67 18.95 -12.59
C GLY A 35 -7.14 18.62 -12.40
N GLY A 36 -8.03 19.37 -13.05
CA GLY A 36 -9.46 19.10 -13.07
C GLY A 36 -10.16 19.27 -11.73
N ILE A 37 -11.32 18.62 -11.61
CA ILE A 37 -12.13 18.61 -10.39
C ILE A 37 -11.41 17.86 -9.26
N GLU A 38 -10.62 16.83 -9.58
CA GLU A 38 -9.91 16.04 -8.57
C GLU A 38 -8.84 16.85 -7.84
N LEU A 39 -8.03 17.62 -8.57
CA LEU A 39 -7.07 18.53 -7.93
C LEU A 39 -7.78 19.61 -7.11
N PHE A 40 -8.92 20.11 -7.58
CA PHE A 40 -9.72 21.06 -6.81
C PHE A 40 -10.25 20.42 -5.51
N GLN A 41 -10.84 19.23 -5.57
CA GLN A 41 -11.33 18.51 -4.39
C GLN A 41 -10.19 18.18 -3.42
N PHE A 42 -9.02 17.84 -3.94
CA PHE A 42 -7.82 17.61 -3.15
C PHE A 42 -7.34 18.88 -2.44
N LEU A 43 -7.34 20.02 -3.13
CA LEU A 43 -6.91 21.31 -2.59
C LEU A 43 -8.03 22.10 -1.89
N GLN A 44 -9.28 21.62 -1.87
CA GLN A 44 -10.45 22.44 -1.50
C GLN A 44 -10.31 23.08 -0.11
N ILE A 45 -9.78 22.34 0.86
CA ILE A 45 -9.57 22.82 2.24
C ILE A 45 -8.47 23.90 2.25
N ALA A 46 -7.37 23.66 1.56
CA ALA A 46 -6.26 24.61 1.42
C ALA A 46 -6.70 25.90 0.70
N LEU A 47 -7.52 25.78 -0.35
CA LEU A 47 -8.07 26.91 -1.10
C LEU A 47 -9.05 27.72 -0.23
N LEU A 48 -9.93 27.06 0.51
CA LEU A 48 -10.85 27.73 1.44
C LEU A 48 -10.09 28.48 2.55
N GLN A 49 -8.98 27.91 3.04
CA GLN A 49 -8.12 28.53 4.04
C GLN A 49 -7.36 29.72 3.47
N ALA A 50 -6.71 29.56 2.32
CA ALA A 50 -6.03 30.66 1.63
C ALA A 50 -7.00 31.81 1.32
N PHE A 51 -8.24 31.47 0.93
CA PHE A 51 -9.32 32.43 0.76
C PHE A 51 -9.68 33.13 2.08
N GLY A 52 -9.87 32.39 3.18
CA GLY A 52 -10.17 32.96 4.49
C GLY A 52 -9.06 33.88 5.01
N LEU A 53 -7.78 33.49 4.86
CA LEU A 53 -6.63 34.32 5.21
C LEU A 53 -6.54 35.58 4.36
N SER A 54 -6.75 35.45 3.04
CA SER A 54 -6.72 36.58 2.12
C SER A 54 -7.88 37.55 2.38
N LEU A 55 -9.08 37.03 2.70
CA LEU A 55 -10.23 37.84 3.10
C LEU A 55 -9.95 38.58 4.40
N ALA A 56 -9.40 37.90 5.42
CA ALA A 56 -9.00 38.52 6.68
C ALA A 56 -7.95 39.62 6.44
N ALA A 57 -6.90 39.35 5.66
CA ALA A 57 -5.87 40.33 5.30
C ALA A 57 -6.47 41.58 4.64
N THR A 58 -7.32 41.36 3.64
CA THR A 58 -7.94 42.43 2.84
C THR A 58 -8.89 43.27 3.68
N ALA A 59 -9.74 42.63 4.50
CA ALA A 59 -10.62 43.33 5.43
C ALA A 59 -9.83 44.15 6.44
N SER A 60 -8.76 43.59 6.99
CA SER A 60 -7.90 44.25 7.98
C SER A 60 -7.20 45.48 7.41
N LEU A 61 -6.65 45.36 6.19
CA LEU A 61 -6.04 46.47 5.48
C LEU A 61 -7.08 47.57 5.19
N PHE A 62 -8.29 47.18 4.76
CA PHE A 62 -9.39 48.12 4.52
C PHE A 62 -9.81 48.89 5.78
N PHE A 63 -10.03 48.18 6.90
CA PHE A 63 -10.40 48.81 8.16
C PHE A 63 -9.27 49.67 8.72
N PHE A 64 -8.02 49.20 8.65
CA PHE A 64 -6.85 49.96 9.10
C PHE A 64 -6.70 51.29 8.35
N ILE A 65 -6.74 51.27 7.02
CA ILE A 65 -6.66 52.48 6.19
C ILE A 65 -7.79 53.45 6.57
N ARG A 66 -9.02 52.95 6.69
CA ARG A 66 -10.18 53.79 7.01
C ARG A 66 -10.12 54.39 8.42
N LEU A 67 -9.58 53.65 9.39
CA LEU A 67 -9.54 54.06 10.79
C LEU A 67 -8.41 55.06 11.05
N VAL A 68 -7.21 54.79 10.55
CA VAL A 68 -6.04 55.69 10.67
C VAL A 68 -6.34 57.03 10.00
N TRP A 69 -6.97 57.01 8.82
CA TRP A 69 -7.28 58.24 8.07
C TRP A 69 -8.46 59.03 8.62
N ARG A 70 -9.45 58.38 9.24
CA ARG A 70 -10.67 59.05 9.71
C ARG A 70 -10.61 59.50 11.17
N LEU A 71 -9.92 58.76 12.03
CA LEU A 71 -9.97 58.97 13.49
C LEU A 71 -8.65 59.49 14.09
N HIS A 72 -7.54 59.49 13.34
CA HIS A 72 -6.19 59.76 13.88
C HIS A 72 -5.86 58.91 15.14
N ALA A 73 -6.56 57.77 15.31
CA ALA A 73 -6.51 56.95 16.51
C ALA A 73 -5.56 55.76 16.29
N ILE A 74 -4.26 56.06 16.26
CA ILE A 74 -3.16 55.08 16.11
C ILE A 74 -3.31 53.86 17.03
N PRO A 75 -3.68 53.99 18.33
CA PRO A 75 -3.81 52.83 19.22
C PRO A 75 -4.87 51.81 18.79
N MET A 76 -5.98 52.27 18.21
CA MET A 76 -7.06 51.39 17.75
C MET A 76 -6.72 50.74 16.39
N GLY A 77 -5.90 51.39 15.57
CA GLY A 77 -5.31 50.79 14.37
C GLY A 77 -4.35 49.65 14.72
N ILE A 78 -3.53 49.84 15.75
CA ILE A 78 -2.62 48.81 16.28
C ILE A 78 -3.41 47.60 16.82
N SER A 79 -4.47 47.81 17.61
CA SER A 79 -5.29 46.70 18.13
C SER A 79 -5.96 45.87 17.03
N MET A 80 -6.38 46.51 15.93
CA MET A 80 -6.93 45.80 14.78
C MET A 80 -5.87 44.95 14.07
N ILE A 81 -4.63 45.45 13.93
CA ILE A 81 -3.52 44.64 13.40
C ILE A 81 -3.32 43.38 14.25
N PHE A 82 -3.29 43.51 15.58
CA PHE A 82 -3.17 42.36 16.49
C PHE A 82 -4.36 41.39 16.39
N PHE A 83 -5.59 41.89 16.30
CA PHE A 83 -6.79 41.06 16.09
C PHE A 83 -6.73 40.30 14.75
N SER A 84 -6.26 40.96 13.70
CA SER A 84 -6.10 40.41 12.36
C SER A 84 -5.03 39.33 12.32
N ILE A 85 -3.88 39.59 12.93
CA ILE A 85 -2.83 38.60 13.15
C ILE A 85 -3.37 37.43 13.96
N GLY A 86 -4.19 37.67 14.98
CA GLY A 86 -4.87 36.64 15.77
C GLY A 86 -5.81 35.75 14.95
N ILE A 87 -6.66 36.33 14.09
CA ILE A 87 -7.50 35.58 13.16
C ILE A 87 -6.66 34.81 12.15
N MET A 88 -5.62 35.44 11.59
CA MET A 88 -4.73 34.78 10.63
C MET A 88 -3.99 33.61 11.28
N LEU A 89 -3.52 33.77 12.52
CA LEU A 89 -2.90 32.70 13.29
C LEU A 89 -3.90 31.62 13.66
N PHE A 90 -5.11 31.95 14.11
CA PHE A 90 -6.17 30.98 14.40
C PHE A 90 -6.53 30.15 13.16
N VAL A 91 -6.75 30.83 12.02
CA VAL A 91 -7.05 30.19 10.74
C VAL A 91 -5.85 29.41 10.20
N SER A 92 -4.61 29.77 10.54
CA SER A 92 -3.39 29.03 10.14
C SER A 92 -3.02 27.88 11.10
N VAL A 93 -3.34 27.98 12.39
CA VAL A 93 -2.98 27.00 13.43
C VAL A 93 -4.06 25.93 13.61
N SER A 94 -5.32 26.24 13.32
CA SER A 94 -6.41 25.23 13.22
C SER A 94 -6.19 24.22 12.07
N VAL A 95 -5.04 24.30 11.40
CA VAL A 95 -4.67 23.64 10.13
C VAL A 95 -3.60 22.59 10.37
N GLY A 96 -3.95 21.56 11.13
CA GLY A 96 -3.19 20.30 11.07
C GLY A 96 -3.15 19.70 9.65
N SER A 97 -3.96 20.17 8.70
CA SER A 97 -4.17 19.53 7.39
C SER A 97 -3.31 20.02 6.23
N LEU A 98 -2.65 21.18 6.31
CA LEU A 98 -1.67 21.60 5.28
C LEU A 98 -0.34 20.84 5.41
N TYR A 99 -0.12 20.17 6.55
CA TYR A 99 0.98 19.22 6.74
C TYR A 99 0.77 17.89 6.00
N ALA A 100 -0.34 17.70 5.26
CA ALA A 100 -0.58 16.50 4.47
C ALA A 100 0.33 16.39 3.22
N PHE A 101 0.93 17.49 2.78
CA PHE A 101 1.72 17.52 1.54
C PHE A 101 3.20 17.17 1.75
N GLN A 102 3.73 17.38 2.95
CA GLN A 102 5.13 17.13 3.25
C GLN A 102 5.28 16.74 4.71
N TYR A 103 6.33 15.99 5.03
CA TYR A 103 6.83 15.92 6.39
C TYR A 103 6.87 17.35 6.95
N PRO A 104 6.36 17.61 8.17
CA PRO A 104 6.52 18.93 8.76
C PRO A 104 7.98 19.35 8.64
N MET A 105 8.26 20.63 8.36
CA MET A 105 9.62 21.13 8.05
C MET A 105 10.69 20.80 9.13
N TYR A 106 10.26 20.36 10.31
CA TYR A 106 11.07 19.95 11.45
C TYR A 106 11.19 18.42 11.63
N VAL A 107 10.55 17.61 10.80
CA VAL A 107 10.63 16.15 10.86
C VAL A 107 11.78 15.66 9.99
N GLN A 108 12.83 15.21 10.64
CA GLN A 108 13.95 14.54 10.01
C GLN A 108 13.66 13.03 9.94
N SER A 109 13.64 12.47 8.73
CA SER A 109 13.72 11.01 8.56
C SER A 109 15.15 10.57 8.81
N PHE A 110 15.33 9.52 9.61
CA PHE A 110 16.63 8.89 9.85
C PHE A 110 16.85 7.63 9.00
N GLY A 111 15.91 7.29 8.12
CA GLY A 111 16.03 6.17 7.18
C GLY A 111 16.88 6.51 5.93
N PRO A 112 17.27 5.51 5.14
CA PRO A 112 17.98 5.70 3.88
C PRO A 112 17.04 6.32 2.83
N GLY A 113 16.97 7.65 2.76
CA GLY A 113 16.17 8.39 1.78
C GLY A 113 15.99 9.86 2.14
N ALA A 114 15.71 10.71 1.14
CA ALA A 114 15.18 12.05 1.41
C ALA A 114 13.80 11.87 2.07
N GLY A 115 13.56 12.54 3.19
CA GLY A 115 12.35 12.39 4.00
C GLY A 115 11.06 12.32 3.15
N PRO A 116 10.04 11.51 3.50
CA PRO A 116 8.85 11.26 2.68
C PRO A 116 7.88 12.45 2.53
N GLY A 117 8.36 13.62 2.13
CA GLY A 117 7.50 14.67 1.63
C GLY A 117 7.12 14.40 0.18
N LEU A 118 5.85 14.59 -0.19
CA LEU A 118 5.44 14.64 -1.58
C LEU A 118 5.88 16.00 -2.13
N PRO A 119 6.92 16.10 -2.98
CA PRO A 119 7.28 17.39 -3.56
C PRO A 119 6.08 17.92 -4.33
N PHE A 120 5.70 19.19 -4.13
CA PHE A 120 4.52 19.78 -4.80
C PHE A 120 4.54 19.61 -6.32
N LYS A 121 5.74 19.61 -6.91
CA LYS A 121 5.96 19.29 -8.33
C LYS A 121 5.42 17.90 -8.70
N ASN A 122 5.71 16.87 -7.90
CA ASN A 122 5.29 15.49 -8.16
C ASN A 122 3.76 15.34 -8.04
N VAL A 123 3.15 16.04 -7.07
CA VAL A 123 1.69 16.12 -6.95
C VAL A 123 1.07 16.70 -8.22
N ILE A 124 1.59 17.82 -8.70
CA ILE A 124 1.10 18.42 -9.96
C ILE A 124 1.30 17.46 -11.13
N THR A 125 2.46 16.81 -11.22
CA THR A 125 2.74 15.82 -12.29
C THR A 125 1.73 14.67 -12.26
N PHE A 126 1.44 14.11 -11.10
CA PHE A 126 0.43 13.06 -10.92
C PHE A 126 -0.95 13.49 -11.46
N PHE A 127 -1.46 14.65 -11.01
CA PHE A 127 -2.77 15.13 -11.47
C PHE A 127 -2.81 15.48 -12.96
N LYS A 128 -1.69 15.92 -13.55
CA LYS A 128 -1.57 16.14 -15.00
C LYS A 128 -1.59 14.84 -15.81
N GLN A 129 -1.13 13.75 -15.20
CA GLN A 129 -1.06 12.42 -15.82
C GLN A 129 -2.17 11.49 -15.34
N LEU A 130 -3.16 12.00 -14.59
CA LEU A 130 -4.20 11.18 -13.97
C LEU A 130 -4.96 10.31 -14.99
N GLU A 131 -5.21 10.85 -16.18
CA GLU A 131 -5.89 10.15 -17.28
C GLU A 131 -5.02 9.07 -17.96
N GLN A 132 -3.71 9.04 -17.68
CA GLN A 132 -2.78 8.04 -18.21
C GLN A 132 -2.74 6.77 -17.36
N PHE A 133 -3.21 6.84 -16.11
CA PHE A 133 -3.28 5.68 -15.23
C PHE A 133 -4.39 4.74 -15.69
N GLU A 134 -4.06 3.46 -15.78
CA GLU A 134 -5.07 2.42 -15.95
C GLU A 134 -5.99 2.38 -14.73
N ASN A 135 -7.29 2.25 -14.98
CA ASN A 135 -8.29 2.10 -13.93
C ASN A 135 -8.64 0.62 -13.78
N VAL A 136 -8.24 0.04 -12.64
CA VAL A 136 -8.43 -1.37 -12.32
C VAL A 136 -9.62 -1.50 -11.37
N SER A 137 -10.60 -2.31 -11.77
CA SER A 137 -11.86 -2.46 -11.02
C SER A 137 -11.71 -3.32 -9.76
N ASP A 138 -10.95 -4.41 -9.84
CA ASP A 138 -10.57 -5.25 -8.71
C ASP A 138 -9.06 -5.39 -8.64
N ILE A 139 -8.46 -4.76 -7.63
CA ILE A 139 -7.02 -4.83 -7.38
C ILE A 139 -6.63 -6.11 -6.63
N ALA A 140 -7.60 -6.81 -6.03
CA ALA A 140 -7.32 -7.94 -5.16
C ALA A 140 -6.83 -9.14 -5.97
N ARG A 141 -5.69 -9.70 -5.57
CA ARG A 141 -5.27 -11.01 -6.09
C ARG A 141 -6.26 -12.08 -5.63
N ASP A 142 -6.64 -12.97 -6.55
CA ASP A 142 -7.44 -14.15 -6.22
C ASP A 142 -6.67 -15.03 -5.22
N PRO A 143 -7.21 -15.31 -4.02
CA PRO A 143 -6.53 -16.18 -3.05
C PRO A 143 -6.32 -17.61 -3.55
N ASN A 144 -7.02 -18.08 -4.59
CA ASN A 144 -6.81 -19.41 -5.16
C ASN A 144 -5.62 -19.47 -6.12
N ASP A 145 -5.01 -18.34 -6.47
CA ASP A 145 -3.94 -18.25 -7.46
C ASP A 145 -2.57 -18.61 -6.85
N VAL A 146 -2.50 -19.85 -6.36
CA VAL A 146 -1.30 -20.50 -5.85
C VAL A 146 -0.78 -21.46 -6.94
N PRO A 147 0.43 -21.28 -7.45
CA PRO A 147 1.02 -22.21 -8.40
C PRO A 147 1.12 -23.65 -7.82
N PRO A 148 0.93 -24.68 -8.65
CA PRO A 148 1.00 -26.07 -8.19
C PRO A 148 2.40 -26.45 -7.68
N PRO A 149 2.52 -27.52 -6.87
CA PRO A 149 3.80 -28.02 -6.38
C PRO A 149 4.84 -28.24 -7.48
N THR A 150 6.09 -27.88 -7.18
CA THR A 150 7.23 -27.98 -8.12
C THR A 150 7.69 -29.43 -8.40
N ASN A 151 6.98 -30.44 -7.87
CA ASN A 151 7.31 -31.87 -7.92
C ASN A 151 7.19 -32.53 -9.30
N VAL A 152 6.95 -31.75 -10.37
CA VAL A 152 7.20 -32.20 -11.73
C VAL A 152 8.70 -32.02 -12.02
N LEU A 153 9.51 -32.97 -11.53
CA LEU A 153 10.84 -33.19 -12.08
C LEU A 153 10.66 -33.75 -13.50
N THR A 154 10.45 -32.88 -14.50
CA THR A 154 10.78 -33.29 -15.86
C THR A 154 12.27 -33.53 -15.89
N SER A 155 12.69 -34.72 -16.31
CA SER A 155 14.08 -35.05 -16.58
C SER A 155 14.55 -34.34 -17.87
N ASP A 156 14.45 -33.00 -17.90
CA ASP A 156 14.46 -32.17 -19.10
C ASP A 156 15.82 -31.47 -19.31
N PRO A 157 16.32 -31.32 -20.55
CA PRO A 157 17.47 -30.50 -20.98
C PRO A 157 17.72 -29.12 -20.34
N GLU A 158 16.79 -28.52 -19.59
CA GLU A 158 16.95 -27.23 -18.90
C GLU A 158 18.08 -27.23 -17.84
N TYR A 159 18.44 -28.38 -17.30
CA TYR A 159 19.62 -28.48 -16.42
C TYR A 159 20.93 -28.06 -17.12
N LYS A 160 21.07 -28.34 -18.43
CA LYS A 160 22.22 -27.88 -19.21
C LYS A 160 22.19 -26.38 -19.43
N SER A 161 21.02 -25.77 -19.60
CA SER A 161 20.93 -24.30 -19.74
C SER A 161 21.28 -23.59 -18.44
N ALA A 162 20.93 -24.16 -17.28
CA ALA A 162 21.32 -23.68 -15.96
C ALA A 162 22.85 -23.60 -15.80
N LEU A 163 23.56 -24.67 -16.20
CA LEU A 163 25.01 -24.74 -16.17
C LEU A 163 25.65 -23.74 -17.14
N THR A 164 25.11 -23.61 -18.36
CA THR A 164 25.59 -22.63 -19.34
C THR A 164 25.37 -21.19 -18.85
N MET A 165 24.21 -20.88 -18.26
CA MET A 165 23.94 -19.57 -17.67
C MET A 165 24.87 -19.27 -16.50
N LEU A 166 25.12 -20.24 -15.62
CA LEU A 166 26.10 -20.09 -14.54
C LEU A 166 27.50 -19.80 -15.10
N ASP A 167 27.92 -20.48 -16.16
CA ASP A 167 29.21 -20.26 -16.82
C ASP A 167 29.29 -18.87 -17.50
N ASP A 168 28.23 -18.45 -18.19
CA ASP A 168 28.09 -17.11 -18.78
C ASP A 168 28.10 -16.00 -17.71
N MET A 169 27.48 -16.24 -16.56
CA MET A 169 27.45 -15.28 -15.45
C MET A 169 28.82 -15.13 -14.77
N VAL A 170 29.57 -16.23 -14.64
CA VAL A 170 30.95 -16.23 -14.14
C VAL A 170 31.88 -15.53 -15.14
N THR A 171 31.76 -15.82 -16.43
CA THR A 171 32.61 -15.22 -17.48
C THR A 171 32.33 -13.73 -17.69
N ASN A 172 31.07 -13.28 -17.55
CA ASN A 172 30.69 -11.86 -17.63
C ASN A 172 30.92 -11.08 -16.33
N GLY A 173 31.49 -11.70 -15.28
CA GLY A 173 31.83 -11.03 -14.01
C GLY A 173 30.62 -10.59 -13.17
N THR A 174 29.44 -11.12 -13.47
CA THR A 174 28.19 -10.83 -12.73
C THR A 174 28.07 -11.61 -11.43
N LEU A 175 28.80 -12.71 -11.30
CA LEU A 175 29.08 -13.39 -10.04
C LEU A 175 30.51 -13.05 -9.60
N ALA A 176 30.69 -12.67 -8.34
CA ALA A 176 32.03 -12.62 -7.77
C ALA A 176 32.60 -14.04 -7.78
N LEU A 177 33.78 -14.23 -8.39
CA LEU A 177 34.55 -15.46 -8.28
C LEU A 177 34.92 -15.67 -6.80
N VAL A 178 34.09 -16.40 -6.06
CA VAL A 178 34.55 -17.02 -4.83
C VAL A 178 35.55 -18.08 -5.28
N ALA A 179 36.80 -17.97 -4.82
CA ALA A 179 37.86 -18.93 -5.09
C ALA A 179 37.51 -20.29 -4.45
N SER A 180 36.59 -21.02 -5.09
CA SER A 180 36.18 -22.37 -4.75
C SER A 180 36.20 -23.16 -6.04
N SER A 181 37.15 -24.10 -6.14
CA SER A 181 37.35 -24.99 -7.29
C SER A 181 36.30 -26.10 -7.39
N THR A 182 35.10 -25.86 -6.88
CA THR A 182 33.98 -26.80 -6.90
C THR A 182 32.79 -26.07 -7.49
N PRO A 183 32.26 -26.51 -8.65
CA PRO A 183 31.00 -26.00 -9.17
C PRO A 183 29.95 -26.06 -8.04
N PRO A 184 29.07 -25.05 -7.89
CA PRO A 184 27.98 -25.19 -6.93
C PRO A 184 27.24 -26.48 -7.25
N ASP A 185 26.96 -27.29 -6.23
CA ASP A 185 26.17 -28.51 -6.39
C ASP A 185 24.78 -28.07 -6.94
N VAL A 186 24.58 -28.21 -8.25
CA VAL A 186 23.39 -27.72 -8.96
C VAL A 186 22.38 -28.85 -8.91
N ASP A 187 21.64 -28.92 -7.82
CA ASP A 187 20.60 -29.93 -7.62
C ASP A 187 19.20 -29.34 -7.94
N GLY A 188 19.17 -28.14 -8.54
CA GLY A 188 17.95 -27.34 -8.81
C GLY A 188 17.83 -26.84 -10.25
N ALA A 189 16.61 -26.56 -10.67
CA ALA A 189 16.26 -26.11 -12.02
C ALA A 189 16.37 -24.57 -12.14
N VAL A 190 16.38 -24.04 -13.37
CA VAL A 190 16.19 -22.60 -13.59
C VAL A 190 14.71 -22.28 -13.56
N ARG A 191 14.32 -21.28 -12.76
CA ARG A 191 12.94 -20.78 -12.67
C ARG A 191 12.91 -19.32 -13.11
N GLU A 192 12.19 -19.03 -14.17
CA GLU A 192 12.01 -17.66 -14.65
C GLU A 192 10.80 -17.01 -13.97
N LEU A 193 11.03 -15.86 -13.34
CA LEU A 193 9.99 -15.04 -12.72
C LEU A 193 9.90 -13.71 -13.46
N HIS A 194 8.69 -13.36 -13.90
CA HIS A 194 8.44 -12.11 -14.60
C HIS A 194 7.59 -11.17 -13.76
N LEU A 195 8.15 -9.99 -13.49
CA LEU A 195 7.50 -8.91 -12.76
C LEU A 195 7.33 -7.70 -13.68
N GLU A 196 6.10 -7.21 -13.79
CA GLU A 196 5.82 -5.90 -14.38
C GLU A 196 5.29 -4.97 -13.29
N THR A 197 6.01 -3.89 -13.03
CA THR A 197 5.57 -2.87 -12.07
C THR A 197 4.68 -1.87 -12.76
N THR A 198 3.50 -1.65 -12.19
CA THR A 198 2.50 -0.71 -12.70
C THR A 198 2.01 0.19 -11.56
N GLU A 199 1.79 1.45 -11.90
CA GLU A 199 1.02 2.37 -11.07
C GLU A 199 -0.38 2.48 -11.69
N VAL A 200 -1.42 2.25 -10.89
CA VAL A 200 -2.82 2.17 -11.34
C VAL A 200 -3.73 2.93 -10.39
N LEU A 201 -4.92 3.29 -10.85
CA LEU A 201 -6.01 3.74 -9.99
C LEU A 201 -6.95 2.56 -9.77
N ALA A 202 -7.26 2.24 -8.52
CA ALA A 202 -8.20 1.17 -8.21
C ALA A 202 -9.08 1.52 -7.02
N GLU A 203 -10.26 0.91 -6.95
CA GLU A 203 -11.15 1.07 -5.81
C GLU A 203 -10.62 0.31 -4.59
N ILE A 204 -10.44 1.02 -3.47
CA ILE A 204 -10.33 0.40 -2.14
C ILE A 204 -11.70 -0.18 -1.77
N ALA A 205 -12.77 0.57 -2.02
CA ALA A 205 -14.15 0.20 -1.74
C ALA A 205 -15.06 1.00 -2.69
N PRO A 206 -16.36 0.68 -2.82
CA PRO A 206 -17.24 1.33 -3.80
C PRO A 206 -17.19 2.87 -3.75
N GLY A 207 -16.70 3.49 -4.83
CA GLY A 207 -16.57 4.94 -4.94
C GLY A 207 -15.41 5.57 -4.15
N ILE A 208 -14.49 4.77 -3.61
CA ILE A 208 -13.27 5.21 -2.91
C ILE A 208 -12.07 4.71 -3.71
N VAL A 209 -11.39 5.62 -4.40
CA VAL A 209 -10.29 5.28 -5.34
C VAL A 209 -8.95 5.61 -4.69
N PHE A 210 -7.94 4.78 -4.92
CA PHE A 210 -6.57 5.01 -4.48
C PHE A 210 -5.58 4.72 -5.61
N ASN A 211 -4.42 5.37 -5.56
CA ASN A 211 -3.34 5.09 -6.49
C ASN A 211 -2.51 3.93 -5.93
N TYR A 212 -2.61 2.76 -6.54
CA TYR A 212 -1.84 1.59 -6.17
C TYR A 212 -0.58 1.49 -7.01
N TRP A 213 0.51 1.04 -6.40
CA TRP A 213 1.73 0.63 -7.08
C TRP A 213 1.86 -0.86 -6.86
N THR A 214 2.02 -1.62 -7.93
CA THR A 214 1.84 -3.06 -7.86
C THR A 214 2.95 -3.83 -8.56
N PHE A 215 2.99 -5.11 -8.27
CA PHE A 215 3.60 -6.11 -9.13
C PHE A 215 2.46 -6.82 -9.89
N ASN A 216 2.49 -6.75 -11.22
CA ASN A 216 1.53 -7.35 -12.14
C ASN A 216 0.07 -6.94 -11.86
N SER A 217 -0.17 -5.64 -11.63
CA SER A 217 -1.50 -5.02 -11.51
C SER A 217 -2.42 -5.63 -10.45
N THR A 218 -1.86 -6.29 -9.42
CA THR A 218 -2.62 -6.88 -8.32
C THR A 218 -1.95 -6.59 -6.97
N VAL A 219 -2.74 -6.61 -5.91
CA VAL A 219 -2.29 -6.51 -4.52
C VAL A 219 -2.85 -7.67 -3.71
N PRO A 220 -2.01 -8.51 -3.08
CA PRO A 220 -0.56 -8.55 -3.29
C PRO A 220 -0.18 -8.90 -4.73
N GLY A 221 1.11 -8.80 -5.06
CA GLY A 221 1.64 -9.26 -6.35
C GLY A 221 1.55 -10.78 -6.52
N PRO A 222 2.05 -11.32 -7.66
CA PRO A 222 1.99 -12.76 -7.95
C PRO A 222 2.58 -13.63 -6.83
N PHE A 223 1.95 -14.76 -6.57
CA PHE A 223 2.55 -15.81 -5.76
C PHE A 223 3.59 -16.55 -6.60
N PHE A 224 4.83 -16.61 -6.12
CA PHE A 224 5.87 -17.40 -6.77
C PHE A 224 6.13 -18.69 -6.00
N ARG A 225 6.39 -19.77 -6.72
CA ARG A 225 6.70 -21.07 -6.12
C ARG A 225 7.93 -21.65 -6.81
N VAL A 226 8.98 -21.90 -6.03
CA VAL A 226 10.25 -22.46 -6.47
C VAL A 226 10.69 -23.55 -5.48
N ARG A 227 11.71 -24.33 -5.83
CA ARG A 227 12.26 -25.35 -4.94
C ARG A 227 13.61 -24.93 -4.37
N GLU A 228 13.90 -25.39 -3.16
CA GLU A 228 15.21 -25.28 -2.53
C GLU A 228 16.30 -25.82 -3.49
N GLY A 229 17.26 -24.96 -3.80
CA GLY A 229 18.35 -25.22 -4.74
C GLY A 229 18.13 -24.67 -6.14
N ASP A 230 16.92 -24.27 -6.52
CA ASP A 230 16.62 -23.68 -7.83
C ASP A 230 17.40 -22.37 -8.06
N ILE A 231 17.78 -22.14 -9.31
CA ILE A 231 18.31 -20.85 -9.78
C ILE A 231 17.15 -20.01 -10.27
N VAL A 232 16.80 -18.97 -9.53
CA VAL A 232 15.69 -18.08 -9.85
C VAL A 232 16.23 -16.94 -10.70
N LYS A 233 15.76 -16.83 -11.95
CA LYS A 233 16.03 -15.71 -12.85
C LYS A 233 14.84 -14.76 -12.82
N VAL A 234 15.06 -13.57 -12.31
CA VAL A 234 14.02 -12.54 -12.19
C VAL A 234 14.21 -11.54 -13.32
N THR A 235 13.15 -11.32 -14.11
CA THR A 235 13.03 -10.21 -15.05
C THR A 235 12.01 -9.23 -14.50
N ILE A 236 12.43 -8.00 -14.23
CA ILE A 236 11.55 -6.92 -13.80
C ILE A 236 11.49 -5.84 -14.87
N LYS A 237 10.27 -5.44 -15.23
CA LYS A 237 9.98 -4.32 -16.13
C LYS A 237 9.18 -3.26 -15.37
N ASN A 238 9.48 -1.99 -15.61
CA ASN A 238 8.63 -0.89 -15.16
C ASN A 238 7.80 -0.38 -16.33
N ASN A 239 6.48 -0.30 -16.13
CA ASN A 239 5.60 0.22 -17.17
C ASN A 239 6.01 1.66 -17.53
N GLU A 240 5.89 2.01 -18.82
CA GLU A 240 6.20 3.34 -19.32
C GLU A 240 5.30 4.43 -18.75
N SER A 241 4.08 4.06 -18.31
CA SER A 241 3.14 4.99 -17.66
C SER A 241 3.45 5.28 -16.20
N SER A 242 4.36 4.54 -15.57
CA SER A 242 4.74 4.76 -14.17
C SER A 242 5.43 6.09 -13.98
N LEU A 243 5.28 6.69 -12.80
CA LEU A 243 5.93 7.96 -12.43
C LEU A 243 7.19 7.75 -11.59
N HIS A 244 7.31 6.59 -10.95
CA HIS A 244 8.34 6.25 -10.00
C HIS A 244 9.28 5.17 -10.53
N HIS A 245 10.50 5.18 -10.01
CA HIS A 245 11.38 4.04 -10.16
C HIS A 245 10.90 2.92 -9.24
N HIS A 246 11.04 1.69 -9.70
CA HIS A 246 10.72 0.51 -8.92
C HIS A 246 11.89 -0.47 -8.92
N ASN A 247 11.88 -1.39 -7.97
CA ASN A 247 12.80 -2.51 -7.90
C ASN A 247 12.10 -3.65 -7.12
N VAL A 248 12.82 -4.73 -6.87
CA VAL A 248 12.33 -5.82 -6.02
C VAL A 248 13.43 -6.36 -5.12
N ASP A 249 13.10 -6.47 -3.84
CA ASP A 249 13.85 -7.17 -2.79
C ASP A 249 13.09 -8.45 -2.45
N PHE A 250 13.70 -9.60 -2.73
CA PHE A 250 13.21 -10.91 -2.32
C PHE A 250 13.91 -11.33 -1.03
N HIS A 251 13.15 -11.58 0.04
CA HIS A 251 13.73 -12.11 1.28
C HIS A 251 14.27 -13.54 1.12
N ALA A 252 13.83 -14.26 0.08
CA ALA A 252 14.40 -15.55 -0.32
C ALA A 252 15.81 -15.43 -0.96
N ALA A 253 16.20 -14.24 -1.42
CA ALA A 253 17.49 -14.01 -2.08
C ALA A 253 18.58 -13.66 -1.07
N THR A 254 19.53 -14.58 -0.87
CA THR A 254 20.71 -14.32 -0.03
C THR A 254 21.77 -13.52 -0.81
N GLY A 255 21.61 -12.21 -0.85
CA GLY A 255 22.53 -11.27 -1.50
C GLY A 255 22.27 -9.83 -1.08
N PRO A 256 23.16 -8.86 -1.40
CA PRO A 256 23.00 -7.47 -0.99
C PRO A 256 21.67 -6.86 -1.45
N GLY A 257 20.82 -6.50 -0.48
CA GLY A 257 19.50 -5.90 -0.72
C GLY A 257 18.49 -6.82 -1.40
N GLY A 258 18.67 -8.15 -1.34
CA GLY A 258 17.75 -9.16 -1.88
C GLY A 258 17.43 -9.01 -3.37
N GLY A 259 18.33 -8.39 -4.14
CA GLY A 259 18.14 -8.05 -5.55
C GLY A 259 17.79 -6.58 -5.80
N GLY A 260 17.30 -5.85 -4.79
CA GLY A 260 16.82 -4.47 -4.92
C GLY A 260 17.88 -3.50 -5.45
N LYS A 261 19.16 -3.70 -5.12
CA LYS A 261 20.24 -2.83 -5.59
C LYS A 261 20.53 -2.97 -7.09
N VAL A 262 20.25 -4.14 -7.67
CA VAL A 262 20.54 -4.46 -9.08
C VAL A 262 19.29 -4.43 -9.96
N SER A 263 18.10 -4.34 -9.35
CA SER A 263 16.81 -4.40 -10.03
C SER A 263 16.09 -3.04 -10.14
N VAL A 264 16.78 -1.92 -9.89
CA VAL A 264 16.20 -0.56 -10.02
C VAL A 264 15.88 -0.24 -11.48
N VAL A 265 14.60 -0.14 -11.82
CA VAL A 265 14.07 0.14 -13.15
C VAL A 265 13.31 1.48 -13.18
N ALA A 266 13.77 2.40 -14.02
CA ALA A 266 13.02 3.60 -14.41
C ALA A 266 11.81 3.22 -15.29
N PRO A 267 10.79 4.08 -15.44
CA PRO A 267 9.66 3.82 -16.35
C PRO A 267 10.14 3.43 -17.76
N GLY A 268 9.63 2.31 -18.29
CA GLY A 268 10.05 1.71 -19.57
C GLY A 268 11.31 0.85 -19.52
N GLU A 269 12.06 0.85 -18.41
CA GLU A 269 13.27 0.05 -18.26
C GLU A 269 12.94 -1.39 -17.87
N THR A 270 13.80 -2.32 -18.31
CA THR A 270 13.76 -3.73 -17.91
C THR A 270 15.14 -4.13 -17.39
N LYS A 271 15.17 -4.90 -16.30
CA LYS A 271 16.41 -5.48 -15.74
C LYS A 271 16.21 -6.94 -15.37
N GLU A 272 17.32 -7.65 -15.32
CA GLU A 272 17.37 -9.03 -14.91
C GLU A 272 18.43 -9.25 -13.83
N PHE A 273 18.16 -10.17 -12.93
CA PHE A 273 19.16 -10.71 -12.01
C PHE A 273 18.81 -12.15 -11.65
N THR A 274 19.77 -12.87 -11.09
CA THR A 274 19.53 -14.24 -10.63
C THR A 274 19.95 -14.41 -9.17
N PHE A 275 19.33 -15.37 -8.50
CA PHE A 275 19.76 -15.84 -7.19
C PHE A 275 19.48 -17.34 -7.06
N LYS A 276 20.23 -18.03 -6.20
CA LYS A 276 19.92 -19.41 -5.82
C LYS A 276 18.99 -19.40 -4.60
N ALA A 277 17.89 -20.13 -4.64
CA ALA A 277 16.98 -20.29 -3.52
C ALA A 277 17.60 -21.23 -2.47
N LEU A 278 18.30 -20.69 -1.48
CA LEU A 278 19.12 -21.49 -0.55
C LEU A 278 18.34 -22.08 0.63
N ASN A 279 17.26 -21.44 1.05
CA ASN A 279 16.55 -21.78 2.28
C ASN A 279 15.08 -22.05 1.98
N PRO A 280 14.52 -23.19 2.43
CA PRO A 280 13.09 -23.43 2.33
C PRO A 280 12.32 -22.52 3.31
N GLY A 281 11.15 -22.06 2.89
CA GLY A 281 10.33 -21.12 3.65
C GLY A 281 9.35 -20.37 2.76
N LEU A 282 8.46 -19.60 3.38
CA LEU A 282 7.63 -18.61 2.69
C LEU A 282 8.18 -17.22 2.99
N PHE A 283 8.56 -16.50 1.94
CA PHE A 283 9.27 -15.24 2.06
C PHE A 283 8.48 -14.12 1.42
N VAL A 284 8.52 -12.94 2.04
CA VAL A 284 8.00 -11.72 1.42
C VAL A 284 8.98 -11.27 0.32
N TYR A 285 8.42 -10.70 -0.74
CA TYR A 285 9.17 -9.80 -1.61
C TYR A 285 8.45 -8.46 -1.69
N HIS A 286 9.20 -7.37 -1.85
CA HIS A 286 8.62 -6.03 -1.93
C HIS A 286 9.53 -5.05 -2.69
N CYS A 287 8.98 -3.89 -3.04
CA CYS A 287 9.80 -2.79 -3.56
C CYS A 287 10.68 -2.21 -2.43
N ALA A 288 11.94 -1.95 -2.76
CA ALA A 288 13.00 -1.47 -1.88
C ALA A 288 13.74 -0.23 -2.43
N VAL A 289 13.11 0.54 -3.33
CA VAL A 289 13.60 1.88 -3.72
C VAL A 289 13.55 2.80 -2.50
N PRO A 290 14.49 3.77 -2.31
CA PRO A 290 14.48 4.67 -1.15
C PRO A 290 13.09 5.25 -0.84
N ASN A 291 12.74 5.33 0.44
CA ASN A 291 11.36 5.43 0.95
C ASN A 291 10.51 4.17 0.72
N MET A 292 11.12 3.00 0.91
CA MET A 292 10.53 1.66 0.73
C MET A 292 9.15 1.51 1.37
N ALA A 293 8.96 2.04 2.58
CA ALA A 293 7.68 1.99 3.29
C ALA A 293 6.53 2.63 2.49
N VAL A 294 6.79 3.70 1.73
CA VAL A 294 5.79 4.33 0.86
C VAL A 294 5.43 3.38 -0.27
N HIS A 295 6.41 2.77 -0.94
CA HIS A 295 6.14 1.83 -2.02
C HIS A 295 5.31 0.62 -1.56
N MET A 296 5.63 0.09 -0.38
CA MET A 296 4.85 -0.99 0.23
C MET A 296 3.44 -0.54 0.63
N ALA A 297 3.28 0.65 1.21
CA ALA A 297 1.97 1.22 1.55
C ALA A 297 1.08 1.49 0.32
N HIS A 298 1.68 1.58 -0.86
CA HIS A 298 0.96 1.65 -2.14
C HIS A 298 0.62 0.26 -2.74
N GLY A 299 1.07 -0.85 -2.13
CA GLY A 299 0.70 -2.21 -2.54
C GLY A 299 1.83 -3.07 -3.11
N MET A 300 3.08 -2.59 -3.14
CA MET A 300 4.21 -3.31 -3.76
C MET A 300 4.80 -4.39 -2.84
N TYR A 301 4.06 -5.47 -2.63
CA TYR A 301 4.50 -6.63 -1.86
C TYR A 301 3.85 -7.92 -2.39
N GLY A 302 4.51 -9.06 -2.18
CA GLY A 302 3.97 -10.38 -2.49
C GLY A 302 4.73 -11.50 -1.77
N LEU A 303 4.43 -12.75 -2.11
CA LEU A 303 5.06 -13.93 -1.51
C LEU A 303 5.77 -14.82 -2.53
N ILE A 304 6.91 -15.36 -2.13
CA ILE A 304 7.59 -16.47 -2.78
C ILE A 304 7.72 -17.64 -1.81
N LEU A 305 7.21 -18.80 -2.20
CA LEU A 305 7.42 -20.07 -1.53
C LEU A 305 8.67 -20.75 -2.10
N VAL A 306 9.63 -21.04 -1.22
CA VAL A 306 10.73 -21.96 -1.50
C VAL A 306 10.37 -23.30 -0.85
N GLU A 307 9.89 -24.25 -1.64
CA GLU A 307 9.59 -25.59 -1.18
C GLU A 307 10.86 -26.33 -0.76
N PRO A 308 10.85 -27.12 0.33
CA PRO A 308 11.98 -27.97 0.67
C PRO A 308 12.16 -29.03 -0.42
N LYS A 309 13.35 -29.62 -0.53
CA LYS A 309 13.60 -30.66 -1.54
C LYS A 309 12.57 -31.80 -1.56
N GLY A 310 12.02 -32.18 -0.40
CA GLY A 310 11.00 -33.22 -0.28
C GLY A 310 9.57 -32.80 -0.66
N GLY A 311 9.34 -31.51 -0.96
CA GLY A 311 8.02 -30.93 -1.07
C GLY A 311 7.34 -30.73 0.30
N LEU A 312 6.22 -30.01 0.30
CA LEU A 312 5.35 -29.94 1.46
C LEU A 312 4.34 -31.11 1.45
N PRO A 313 3.81 -31.52 2.63
CA PRO A 313 2.71 -32.47 2.67
C PRO A 313 1.52 -32.01 1.81
N GLU A 314 0.86 -32.93 1.12
CA GLU A 314 -0.31 -32.63 0.31
C GLU A 314 -1.49 -32.17 1.20
N VAL A 315 -2.29 -31.29 0.60
CA VAL A 315 -3.49 -30.67 1.16
C VAL A 315 -4.51 -30.52 0.03
N ASP A 316 -5.79 -30.41 0.35
CA ASP A 316 -6.86 -30.34 -0.64
C ASP A 316 -7.04 -28.94 -1.20
N LYS A 317 -6.79 -27.91 -0.38
CA LYS A 317 -6.87 -26.49 -0.78
C LYS A 317 -5.64 -25.71 -0.34
N GLU A 318 -5.17 -24.82 -1.21
CA GLU A 318 -4.13 -23.84 -0.91
C GLU A 318 -4.68 -22.43 -1.17
N PHE A 319 -4.50 -21.53 -0.20
CA PHE A 319 -4.93 -20.12 -0.33
C PHE A 319 -3.78 -19.14 -0.08
N TYR A 320 -3.76 -18.06 -0.85
CA TYR A 320 -2.83 -16.94 -0.74
C TYR A 320 -3.52 -15.70 -0.18
N VAL A 321 -3.15 -15.33 1.05
CA VAL A 321 -3.67 -14.16 1.74
C VAL A 321 -2.52 -13.27 2.19
N MET A 322 -2.62 -11.97 1.97
CA MET A 322 -1.62 -11.01 2.46
C MET A 322 -2.28 -9.78 3.05
N GLN A 323 -1.94 -9.49 4.31
CA GLN A 323 -2.39 -8.28 4.98
C GLN A 323 -1.57 -7.07 4.51
N GLY A 324 -2.23 -5.93 4.33
CA GLY A 324 -1.58 -4.66 4.05
C GLY A 324 -2.27 -3.46 4.70
N GLU A 325 -1.60 -2.33 4.67
CA GLU A 325 -2.03 -1.07 5.29
C GLU A 325 -2.12 0.06 4.26
N LEU A 326 -3.23 0.78 4.25
CA LEU A 326 -3.42 1.96 3.40
C LEU A 326 -3.54 3.23 4.24
N PHE A 327 -2.75 4.24 3.89
CA PHE A 327 -2.72 5.53 4.59
C PHE A 327 -3.31 6.60 3.68
N THR A 328 -4.60 6.87 3.86
CA THR A 328 -5.33 7.83 3.03
C THR A 328 -5.55 9.16 3.75
N THR A 329 -5.58 10.27 3.01
CA THR A 329 -5.89 11.61 3.57
C THR A 329 -7.32 11.71 4.11
N GLY A 330 -8.28 11.01 3.51
CA GLY A 330 -9.65 10.91 4.01
C GLY A 330 -9.81 10.07 5.28
N SER A 331 -10.96 10.22 5.93
CA SER A 331 -11.46 9.24 6.90
C SER A 331 -11.96 7.98 6.17
N ILE A 332 -12.16 6.89 6.92
CA ILE A 332 -12.84 5.70 6.42
C ILE A 332 -14.18 6.10 5.80
N GLY A 333 -14.50 5.52 4.63
CA GLY A 333 -15.76 5.78 3.91
C GLY A 333 -15.78 7.05 3.06
N ARG A 334 -14.75 7.91 3.11
CA ARG A 334 -14.70 9.12 2.28
C ARG A 334 -14.58 8.73 0.80
N ARG A 335 -15.59 9.08 0.01
CA ARG A 335 -15.63 8.87 -1.44
C ARG A 335 -14.67 9.77 -2.22
N GLY A 336 -14.37 9.37 -3.46
CA GLY A 336 -13.48 10.05 -4.38
C GLY A 336 -12.03 9.57 -4.28
N LEU A 337 -11.15 10.18 -5.06
CA LEU A 337 -9.73 9.87 -5.08
C LEU A 337 -9.07 10.23 -3.74
N GLN A 338 -8.54 9.22 -3.07
CA GLN A 338 -7.79 9.36 -1.83
C GLN A 338 -6.30 9.46 -2.14
N ALA A 339 -5.68 10.56 -1.74
CA ALA A 339 -4.23 10.68 -1.75
C ALA A 339 -3.60 9.96 -0.55
N PHE A 340 -2.33 9.55 -0.70
CA PHE A 340 -1.50 9.02 0.38
C PHE A 340 -1.25 10.06 1.47
N ASP A 341 -1.29 9.64 2.74
CA ASP A 341 -1.04 10.47 3.92
C ASP A 341 0.22 10.00 4.67
N ALA A 342 1.33 10.66 4.37
CA ALA A 342 2.63 10.33 4.95
C ALA A 342 2.69 10.58 6.47
N LYS A 343 1.91 11.53 6.98
CA LYS A 343 1.83 11.83 8.42
C LYS A 343 1.17 10.69 9.16
N LYS A 344 0.04 10.18 8.64
CA LYS A 344 -0.62 8.98 9.21
C LYS A 344 0.30 7.77 9.23
N MET A 345 1.10 7.57 8.17
CA MET A 345 2.09 6.50 8.13
C MET A 345 3.15 6.66 9.23
N MET A 346 3.71 7.85 9.39
CA MET A 346 4.67 8.13 10.47
C MET A 346 4.08 7.94 11.88
N GLU A 347 2.84 8.37 12.06
CA GLU A 347 2.12 8.23 13.33
C GLU A 347 1.65 6.80 13.57
N SER A 348 1.91 5.87 12.65
CA SER A 348 1.51 4.47 12.77
C SER A 348 -0.01 4.29 12.81
N VAL A 349 -0.76 5.09 12.04
CA VAL A 349 -2.23 5.09 12.03
C VAL A 349 -2.78 4.85 10.61
N PRO A 350 -2.91 3.60 10.14
CA PRO A 350 -3.47 3.29 8.83
C PRO A 350 -4.96 3.62 8.77
N THR A 351 -5.44 4.15 7.65
CA THR A 351 -6.89 4.36 7.47
C THR A 351 -7.60 3.03 7.22
N TYR A 352 -7.02 2.18 6.37
CA TYR A 352 -7.52 0.84 6.09
C TYR A 352 -6.45 -0.20 6.41
N VAL A 353 -6.90 -1.37 6.85
CA VAL A 353 -6.09 -2.58 6.95
C VAL A 353 -6.86 -3.64 6.18
N THR A 354 -6.24 -4.33 5.22
CA THR A 354 -6.97 -5.15 4.25
C THR A 354 -6.28 -6.48 4.02
N PHE A 355 -7.05 -7.51 3.65
CA PHE A 355 -6.51 -8.72 3.04
C PHE A 355 -6.66 -8.61 1.52
N ASN A 356 -5.55 -8.80 0.80
CA ASN A 356 -5.48 -8.70 -0.66
C ASN A 356 -5.95 -7.33 -1.19
N GLY A 357 -5.38 -6.25 -0.64
CA GLY A 357 -5.43 -4.90 -1.21
C GLY A 357 -6.68 -4.09 -0.88
N ARG A 358 -7.83 -4.70 -0.62
CA ARG A 358 -9.12 -4.05 -0.32
C ARG A 358 -9.97 -4.80 0.71
N PRO A 359 -10.92 -4.15 1.42
CA PRO A 359 -11.69 -4.77 2.51
C PRO A 359 -12.47 -6.05 2.14
N ASP A 360 -12.98 -6.14 0.91
CA ASP A 360 -13.69 -7.29 0.36
C ASP A 360 -12.77 -8.18 -0.51
N GLY A 361 -11.45 -7.97 -0.45
CA GLY A 361 -10.49 -8.57 -1.38
C GLY A 361 -10.46 -10.09 -1.39
N THR A 362 -10.86 -10.73 -0.30
CA THR A 362 -10.92 -12.19 -0.13
C THR A 362 -12.33 -12.73 0.18
N VAL A 363 -13.34 -11.86 0.32
CA VAL A 363 -14.70 -12.25 0.69
C VAL A 363 -15.37 -13.01 -0.46
N GLY A 364 -15.88 -14.20 -0.17
CA GLY A 364 -16.59 -15.08 -1.12
C GLY A 364 -15.71 -15.70 -2.19
N LYS A 365 -14.37 -15.59 -2.05
CA LYS A 365 -13.40 -16.09 -3.03
C LYS A 365 -12.80 -17.44 -2.66
N MET A 366 -12.78 -17.81 -1.38
CA MET A 366 -12.22 -19.09 -0.91
C MET A 366 -13.35 -20.08 -0.64
N LYS A 367 -13.24 -21.28 -1.22
CA LYS A 367 -14.24 -22.34 -1.11
C LYS A 367 -13.61 -23.67 -0.76
N ALA A 368 -14.26 -24.42 0.12
CA ALA A 368 -13.84 -25.74 0.55
C ALA A 368 -15.05 -26.65 0.82
N GLU A 369 -14.80 -27.94 0.97
CA GLU A 369 -15.79 -28.94 1.37
C GLU A 369 -15.45 -29.50 2.75
N VAL A 370 -16.47 -29.94 3.50
CA VAL A 370 -16.26 -30.61 4.79
C VAL A 370 -15.33 -31.81 4.59
N GLY A 371 -14.25 -31.84 5.38
CA GLY A 371 -13.16 -32.82 5.29
C GLY A 371 -11.93 -32.34 4.53
N ASP A 372 -12.00 -31.22 3.79
CA ASP A 372 -10.83 -30.64 3.12
C ASP A 372 -9.79 -30.20 4.14
N ARG A 373 -8.53 -30.59 3.91
CA ARG A 373 -7.37 -30.00 4.59
C ARG A 373 -6.93 -28.75 3.84
N ILE A 374 -6.98 -27.61 4.52
CA ILE A 374 -6.64 -26.31 3.97
C ILE A 374 -5.23 -25.93 4.42
N ARG A 375 -4.41 -25.40 3.50
CA ARG A 375 -3.18 -24.65 3.80
C ARG A 375 -3.35 -23.21 3.36
N MET A 376 -3.06 -22.27 4.26
CA MET A 376 -3.02 -20.85 3.92
C MET A 376 -1.61 -20.30 4.02
N TYR A 377 -1.17 -19.64 2.96
CA TYR A 377 0.04 -18.84 2.90
C TYR A 377 -0.30 -17.41 3.27
N VAL A 378 0.01 -17.02 4.51
CA VAL A 378 -0.43 -15.75 5.10
C VAL A 378 0.75 -14.81 5.26
N GLY A 379 0.83 -13.79 4.40
CA GLY A 379 1.83 -12.73 4.47
C GLY A 379 1.32 -11.50 5.21
N ASN A 380 2.24 -10.67 5.68
CA ASN A 380 1.93 -9.33 6.14
C ASN A 380 2.90 -8.33 5.50
N GLY A 381 2.41 -7.57 4.52
CA GLY A 381 3.17 -6.48 3.89
C GLY A 381 3.47 -5.32 4.84
N GLY A 382 2.78 -5.23 5.99
CA GLY A 382 2.94 -4.13 6.93
C GLY A 382 2.39 -2.81 6.35
N VAL A 383 3.03 -1.66 6.58
CA VAL A 383 4.43 -1.45 6.97
C VAL A 383 4.66 -1.20 8.46
N VAL A 384 3.60 -1.12 9.25
CA VAL A 384 3.67 -0.71 10.66
C VAL A 384 3.36 -1.85 11.61
N HIS A 385 2.22 -2.53 11.42
CA HIS A 385 1.70 -3.44 12.42
C HIS A 385 1.90 -4.91 12.06
N ASN A 386 2.04 -5.73 13.10
CA ASN A 386 1.87 -7.18 13.00
C ASN A 386 0.39 -7.53 12.91
N SER A 387 0.07 -8.62 12.23
CA SER A 387 -1.28 -9.21 12.23
C SER A 387 -1.41 -10.24 13.35
N SER A 388 -2.51 -10.17 14.11
CA SER A 388 -2.92 -11.26 15.00
C SER A 388 -3.87 -12.18 14.23
N PHE A 389 -3.34 -12.94 13.26
CA PHE A 389 -4.14 -13.67 12.28
C PHE A 389 -4.93 -14.81 12.92
N HIS A 390 -6.23 -14.85 12.65
CA HIS A 390 -7.18 -15.82 13.18
C HIS A 390 -8.25 -16.16 12.15
N VAL A 391 -8.73 -17.41 12.18
CA VAL A 391 -9.93 -17.86 11.45
C VAL A 391 -11.00 -18.18 12.48
N VAL A 392 -12.04 -17.36 12.53
CA VAL A 392 -13.18 -17.52 13.45
C VAL A 392 -13.91 -18.81 13.10
N GLY A 393 -14.07 -19.67 14.11
CA GLY A 393 -14.69 -20.99 13.98
C GLY A 393 -13.70 -22.14 13.82
N GLU A 394 -12.40 -21.86 13.63
CA GLU A 394 -11.36 -22.89 13.44
C GLU A 394 -10.21 -22.79 14.43
N ILE A 395 -9.46 -23.89 14.53
CA ILE A 395 -8.20 -23.99 15.26
C ILE A 395 -7.12 -24.44 14.27
N PHE A 396 -5.98 -23.74 14.24
CA PHE A 396 -4.87 -24.16 13.39
C PHE A 396 -4.24 -25.44 13.93
N ASP A 397 -4.42 -26.56 13.21
CA ASP A 397 -3.77 -27.84 13.49
C ASP A 397 -2.26 -27.74 13.39
N THR A 398 -1.78 -26.97 12.43
CA THR A 398 -0.36 -26.74 12.18
C THR A 398 -0.12 -25.26 11.91
N VAL A 399 0.83 -24.67 12.61
CA VAL A 399 1.38 -23.35 12.28
C VAL A 399 2.87 -23.50 12.06
N TYR A 400 3.34 -22.95 10.95
CA TYR A 400 4.75 -22.68 10.69
C TYR A 400 5.01 -21.25 11.17
N PRO A 401 5.41 -21.02 12.44
CA PRO A 401 5.67 -19.70 12.97
C PRO A 401 6.75 -19.01 12.13
N GLU A 402 6.50 -17.76 11.77
CA GLU A 402 7.38 -16.96 10.89
C GLU A 402 7.70 -17.66 9.55
N ALA A 403 6.84 -18.61 9.14
CA ALA A 403 6.94 -19.46 7.97
C ALA A 403 8.28 -20.18 7.78
N SER A 404 8.93 -20.54 8.89
CA SER A 404 10.14 -21.37 8.86
C SER A 404 9.80 -22.83 8.50
N ILE A 405 10.09 -23.24 7.26
CA ILE A 405 9.94 -24.64 6.84
C ILE A 405 11.18 -25.43 7.27
N GLY A 406 10.97 -26.52 8.01
CA GLY A 406 12.04 -27.28 8.66
C GLY A 406 12.42 -26.77 10.05
N GLY A 407 11.80 -25.67 10.51
CA GLY A 407 11.91 -25.14 11.86
C GLY A 407 10.91 -25.76 12.84
N ALA A 408 10.59 -25.00 13.90
CA ALA A 408 9.59 -25.40 14.88
C ALA A 408 8.20 -25.44 14.23
N ILE A 409 7.37 -26.39 14.65
CA ILE A 409 5.97 -26.51 14.26
C ILE A 409 5.12 -26.33 15.50
N PHE A 410 4.17 -25.39 15.45
CA PHE A 410 3.19 -25.22 16.51
C PHE A 410 1.92 -25.98 16.15
N ARG A 411 1.25 -26.53 17.17
CA ARG A 411 0.05 -27.35 17.04
C ARG A 411 -1.07 -26.74 17.89
N ASN A 412 -2.30 -26.85 17.42
CA ASN A 412 -3.51 -26.41 18.14
C ASN A 412 -3.46 -24.91 18.52
N VAL A 413 -3.15 -24.06 17.54
CA VAL A 413 -3.00 -22.62 17.74
C VAL A 413 -4.28 -21.90 17.32
N GLN A 414 -4.87 -21.11 18.21
CA GLN A 414 -6.06 -20.31 17.88
C GLN A 414 -5.73 -19.09 16.99
N THR A 415 -4.62 -18.40 17.28
CA THR A 415 -4.25 -17.12 16.67
C THR A 415 -2.73 -17.07 16.59
N THR A 416 -2.20 -16.65 15.45
CA THR A 416 -0.75 -16.56 15.23
C THR A 416 -0.34 -15.14 14.88
N ASN A 417 0.83 -14.72 15.37
CA ASN A 417 1.37 -13.40 15.06
C ASN A 417 2.12 -13.45 13.73
N VAL A 418 1.77 -12.57 12.79
CA VAL A 418 2.45 -12.40 11.50
C VAL A 418 3.19 -11.06 11.50
N PRO A 419 4.52 -11.05 11.62
CA PRO A 419 5.30 -9.81 11.65
C PRO A 419 5.13 -8.96 10.38
N ALA A 420 5.22 -7.63 10.48
CA ALA A 420 5.34 -6.77 9.31
C ALA A 420 6.58 -7.14 8.48
N GLY A 421 6.42 -7.34 7.17
CA GLY A 421 7.47 -7.86 6.29
C GLY A 421 7.75 -9.36 6.50
N GLY A 422 6.89 -10.08 7.23
CA GLY A 422 6.99 -11.51 7.48
C GLY A 422 5.78 -12.28 6.94
N ALA A 423 5.80 -13.59 7.18
CA ALA A 423 4.73 -14.50 6.79
C ALA A 423 4.55 -15.61 7.83
N THR A 424 3.47 -16.39 7.69
CA THR A 424 3.24 -17.65 8.37
C THR A 424 2.53 -18.61 7.42
N ILE A 425 2.58 -19.91 7.71
CA ILE A 425 1.76 -20.91 7.05
C ILE A 425 0.88 -21.52 8.12
N VAL A 426 -0.43 -21.58 7.87
CA VAL A 426 -1.37 -22.27 8.76
C VAL A 426 -2.05 -23.40 8.00
N GLU A 427 -2.31 -24.49 8.70
CA GLU A 427 -3.07 -25.63 8.18
C GLU A 427 -4.12 -26.06 9.20
N PHE A 428 -5.30 -26.41 8.68
CA PHE A 428 -6.44 -26.92 9.45
C PHE A 428 -7.36 -27.71 8.53
N THR A 429 -8.11 -28.66 9.09
CA THR A 429 -9.19 -29.35 8.39
C THR A 429 -10.52 -28.69 8.74
N VAL A 430 -11.39 -28.49 7.75
CA VAL A 430 -12.74 -27.94 8.00
C VAL A 430 -13.73 -29.08 8.24
N ASP A 431 -14.21 -29.22 9.47
CA ASP A 431 -15.04 -30.36 9.87
C ASP A 431 -16.55 -30.07 9.89
N TYR A 432 -16.97 -28.83 9.62
CA TYR A 432 -18.37 -28.42 9.68
C TYR A 432 -18.73 -27.44 8.54
N PRO A 433 -19.92 -27.52 7.93
CA PRO A 433 -20.30 -26.60 6.86
C PRO A 433 -20.66 -25.22 7.41
N GLY A 434 -20.30 -24.15 6.68
CA GLY A 434 -20.58 -22.79 7.11
C GLY A 434 -19.67 -21.74 6.47
N THR A 435 -19.77 -20.51 6.95
CA THR A 435 -18.87 -19.42 6.57
C THR A 435 -17.90 -19.16 7.70
N TYR A 436 -16.61 -19.34 7.42
CA TYR A 436 -15.53 -19.07 8.35
C TYR A 436 -14.92 -17.71 8.04
N VAL A 437 -14.68 -16.90 9.06
CA VAL A 437 -14.24 -15.51 8.89
C VAL A 437 -12.78 -15.38 9.29
N LEU A 438 -11.91 -15.00 8.36
CA LEU A 438 -10.52 -14.67 8.66
C LEU A 438 -10.41 -13.20 9.06
N VAL A 439 -9.64 -12.92 10.11
CA VAL A 439 -9.51 -11.60 10.72
C VAL A 439 -8.09 -11.32 11.20
N ASP A 440 -7.76 -10.04 11.32
CA ASP A 440 -6.76 -9.57 12.28
C ASP A 440 -7.41 -9.36 13.65
N HIS A 441 -7.06 -10.19 14.63
CA HIS A 441 -7.69 -10.23 15.94
C HIS A 441 -7.35 -9.02 16.83
N ALA A 442 -6.53 -8.07 16.36
CA ALA A 442 -6.63 -6.69 16.82
C ALA A 442 -7.94 -6.06 16.28
N LEU A 443 -9.08 -6.57 16.76
CA LEU A 443 -10.38 -6.61 16.06
C LEU A 443 -10.92 -5.27 15.57
N MET A 444 -10.54 -4.13 16.15
CA MET A 444 -10.88 -2.82 15.57
C MET A 444 -10.39 -2.68 14.10
N ARG A 445 -9.45 -3.52 13.65
CA ARG A 445 -8.99 -3.60 12.27
C ARG A 445 -10.02 -4.23 11.32
N THR A 446 -10.99 -5.03 11.79
CA THR A 446 -12.08 -5.52 10.93
C THR A 446 -12.94 -4.36 10.42
N ASP A 447 -13.21 -3.36 11.27
CA ASP A 447 -13.89 -2.11 10.89
C ASP A 447 -13.06 -1.24 9.93
N ARG A 448 -11.76 -1.55 9.79
CA ARG A 448 -10.86 -0.96 8.80
C ARG A 448 -10.69 -1.81 7.54
N GLY A 449 -11.33 -2.99 7.48
CA GLY A 449 -11.34 -3.89 6.34
C GLY A 449 -10.51 -5.18 6.48
N ALA A 450 -9.95 -5.48 7.65
CA ALA A 450 -9.07 -6.63 7.84
C ALA A 450 -9.87 -7.92 8.10
N TRP A 451 -10.71 -8.29 7.14
CA TRP A 451 -11.52 -9.50 7.21
C TRP A 451 -11.72 -10.15 5.84
N GLY A 452 -12.22 -11.38 5.83
CA GLY A 452 -12.53 -12.14 4.62
C GLY A 452 -13.20 -13.47 4.98
N THR A 453 -13.55 -14.29 3.98
CA THR A 453 -14.36 -15.50 4.23
C THR A 453 -13.89 -16.74 3.48
N ILE A 454 -14.06 -17.89 4.12
CA ILE A 454 -13.99 -19.22 3.52
C ILE A 454 -15.41 -19.81 3.56
N GLU A 455 -15.94 -20.16 2.40
CA GLU A 455 -17.25 -20.82 2.27
C GLU A 455 -17.06 -22.34 2.24
N VAL A 456 -17.57 -23.03 3.26
CA VAL A 456 -17.46 -24.48 3.41
C VAL A 456 -18.82 -25.13 3.21
N THR A 457 -18.91 -26.08 2.28
CA THR A 457 -20.13 -26.84 1.99
C THR A 457 -19.98 -28.31 2.39
N GLY A 458 -21.06 -28.94 2.85
CA GLY A 458 -21.05 -30.36 3.23
C GLY A 458 -22.19 -30.72 4.18
N GLU A 459 -22.17 -31.96 4.68
CA GLU A 459 -23.12 -32.44 5.69
C GLU A 459 -22.72 -31.91 7.07
N ALA A 460 -23.70 -31.46 7.84
CA ALA A 460 -23.47 -31.00 9.21
C ALA A 460 -23.37 -32.19 10.18
N ASP A 461 -22.37 -32.19 11.06
CA ASP A 461 -22.24 -33.19 12.14
C ASP A 461 -22.62 -32.58 13.50
N PRO A 462 -23.80 -32.90 14.07
CA PRO A 462 -24.24 -32.36 15.35
C PRO A 462 -23.41 -32.84 16.53
N THR A 463 -22.53 -33.84 16.36
CA THR A 463 -21.58 -34.25 17.41
C THR A 463 -20.40 -33.29 17.52
N ILE A 464 -20.14 -32.48 16.49
CA ILE A 464 -19.10 -31.45 16.44
C ILE A 464 -19.66 -30.10 16.88
N PHE A 465 -20.79 -29.67 16.29
CA PHE A 465 -21.42 -28.39 16.58
C PHE A 465 -22.94 -28.48 16.41
N ASP A 466 -23.68 -28.11 17.46
CA ASP A 466 -25.15 -28.08 17.50
C ASP A 466 -25.63 -26.72 17.99
N GLY A 467 -26.57 -26.11 17.27
CA GLY A 467 -27.06 -24.76 17.53
C GLY A 467 -28.27 -24.39 16.67
N ASP A 468 -29.12 -23.49 17.18
CA ASP A 468 -30.26 -22.96 16.43
C ASP A 468 -29.84 -21.71 15.64
N PHE A 469 -29.64 -21.86 14.33
CA PHE A 469 -29.28 -20.77 13.43
C PHE A 469 -30.50 -20.05 12.83
N THR A 470 -31.72 -20.39 13.24
CA THR A 470 -32.94 -19.84 12.65
C THR A 470 -33.35 -18.47 13.21
N GLU A 471 -32.90 -18.10 14.42
CA GLU A 471 -33.28 -16.83 15.07
C GLU A 471 -32.50 -15.58 14.58
N HIS A 472 -31.35 -15.74 13.90
CA HIS A 472 -30.46 -14.61 13.59
C HIS A 472 -30.45 -14.13 12.12
N ASN A 473 -31.30 -14.67 11.25
CA ASN A 473 -31.43 -14.21 9.85
C ASN A 473 -32.08 -12.81 9.69
N HIS A 474 -32.29 -12.05 10.78
CA HIS A 474 -32.93 -10.74 10.76
C HIS A 474 -31.98 -9.54 10.99
N GLU A 475 -30.71 -9.74 11.31
CA GLU A 475 -29.76 -8.63 11.45
C GLU A 475 -28.76 -8.66 10.29
N GLY A 476 -29.21 -8.13 9.15
CA GLY A 476 -28.36 -7.85 8.00
C GLY A 476 -27.29 -6.82 8.36
N HIS A 477 -26.08 -7.30 8.60
CA HIS A 477 -24.89 -6.46 8.48
C HIS A 477 -24.57 -6.35 6.98
N HIS A 478 -25.13 -5.29 6.37
CA HIS A 478 -24.82 -4.79 5.03
C HIS A 478 -23.50 -4.03 4.99
#